data_AF-A0A7C6Q6X6-F1
#
_entry.id   AF-A0A7C6Q6X6-F1
#
_cell.length_a   1.000
_cell.length_b   1.000
_cell.length_c   1.000
_cell.angle_alpha   90.00
_cell.angle_beta   90.00
_cell.angle_gamma   90.00
#
_symmetry.space_group_name_H-M   'P 1'
#
loop_
_entity.id
_entity.type
_entity.pdbx_description
1 polymer ?
#
loop_
_entity_poly.entity_id
_entity_poly.type
_entity_poly.pdbx_seq_one_letter_code
_entity_poly.pdbx_strand_id
1 'polypeptide(L)' 'MRKEELLNDDFFKQFKSGKEFENFLSQLHKRGIEQMLEGELDHHLGYRKHARSDHSN' A
#
# COMPACT_ATOMS: atom_id res chain seq x y z
N MET A 1 1.36 -13.63 9.01
CA MET A 1 1.15 -14.25 7.68
C MET A 1 2.46 -14.17 6.94
N ARG A 2 2.98 -15.30 6.45
CA ARG A 2 4.27 -15.32 5.74
C ARG A 2 4.09 -14.88 4.29
N LYS A 3 5.12 -14.33 3.65
CA LYS A 3 5.01 -13.85 2.25
C LYS A 3 4.66 -14.99 1.29
N GLU A 4 5.16 -16.18 1.58
CA GLU A 4 4.91 -17.39 0.80
C GLU A 4 3.45 -17.86 0.91
N GLU A 5 2.74 -17.54 1.99
CA GLU A 5 1.31 -17.84 2.15
C GLU A 5 0.42 -16.85 1.40
N LEU A 6 0.88 -15.61 1.24
CA LEU A 6 0.19 -14.55 0.50
C LEU A 6 0.33 -14.70 -1.02
N LEU A 7 1.51 -15.10 -1.49
CA LEU A 7 1.84 -15.32 -2.89
C LEU A 7 1.73 -16.82 -3.25
N ASN A 8 0.60 -17.42 -2.89
CA ASN A 8 0.32 -18.83 -3.17
C ASN A 8 -0.30 -19.03 -4.57
N ASP A 9 -0.51 -20.28 -4.97
CA ASP A 9 -1.08 -20.62 -6.27
C ASP A 9 -2.46 -19.98 -6.53
N ASP A 10 -3.30 -19.89 -5.50
CA ASP A 10 -4.66 -19.32 -5.64
C ASP A 10 -4.60 -17.82 -5.89
N PHE A 11 -3.61 -17.12 -5.33
CA PHE A 11 -3.32 -15.74 -5.67
C PHE A 11 -2.95 -15.60 -7.16
N PHE A 12 -2.15 -16.50 -7.72
CA PHE A 12 -1.77 -16.36 -9.14
C PHE A 12 -2.87 -16.80 -10.11
N LYS A 13 -3.69 -17.78 -9.75
CA LYS A 13 -4.82 -18.25 -10.57
C LYS A 13 -5.88 -17.19 -10.85
N GLN A 14 -5.92 -16.10 -10.08
CA GLN A 14 -6.88 -15.01 -10.31
C GLN A 14 -6.59 -14.23 -11.60
N PHE A 15 -5.35 -14.24 -12.10
CA PHE A 15 -4.94 -13.51 -13.31
C PHE A 15 -5.18 -14.35 -14.56
N LYS A 16 -5.86 -13.77 -15.55
CA LYS A 16 -6.21 -14.46 -16.81
C LYS A 16 -5.18 -14.25 -17.92
N SER A 17 -4.25 -13.30 -17.73
CA SER A 17 -3.19 -13.00 -18.70
C SER A 17 -1.98 -12.34 -18.03
N GLY A 18 -0.82 -12.42 -18.67
CA GLY A 18 0.39 -11.70 -18.23
C GLY A 18 0.18 -10.18 -18.14
N LYS A 19 -0.59 -9.60 -19.06
CA LYS A 19 -0.93 -8.17 -19.04
C LYS A 19 -1.73 -7.76 -17.81
N GLU A 20 -2.66 -8.61 -17.36
CA GLU A 20 -3.44 -8.37 -16.15
C GLU A 20 -2.56 -8.40 -14.90
N PHE A 21 -1.64 -9.37 -14.85
CA PHE A 21 -0.65 -9.47 -13.78
C PHE A 21 0.31 -8.27 -13.74
N GLU A 22 0.84 -7.85 -14.89
CA GLU A 22 1.71 -6.66 -14.99
C GLU A 22 0.99 -5.39 -14.55
N ASN A 23 -0.28 -5.21 -14.96
CA ASN A 23 -1.09 -4.08 -14.54
C ASN A 23 -1.31 -4.08 -13.02
N PHE A 24 -1.58 -5.25 -12.42
CA PHE A 24 -1.69 -5.39 -10.98
C PHE A 24 -0.39 -4.98 -10.27
N LEU A 25 0.77 -5.47 -10.71
CA LEU A 25 2.05 -5.12 -10.10
C LEU A 25 2.36 -3.63 -10.20
N SER A 26 2.03 -2.99 -11.32
CA SER A 26 2.18 -1.54 -11.51
C SER A 26 1.35 -0.75 -10.50
N GLN A 27 0.09 -1.14 -10.29
CA GLN A 27 -0.79 -0.50 -9.30
C GLN A 27 -0.30 -0.74 -7.87
N LEU A 28 0.14 -1.96 -7.56
CA LEU A 28 0.69 -2.30 -6.25
C LEU A 28 1.94 -1.46 -5.95
N HIS A 29 2.84 -1.31 -6.91
CA HIS A 29 4.04 -0.50 -6.78
C HIS A 29 3.71 0.97 -6.52
N LYS A 30 2.79 1.56 -7.32
CA LYS A 30 2.33 2.94 -7.11
C LYS A 30 1.80 3.15 -5.70
N ARG A 31 0.90 2.26 -5.25
CA ARG A 31 0.33 2.34 -3.89
C ARG A 31 1.39 2.18 -2.81
N GLY A 32 2.38 1.30 -3.03
CA GLY A 32 3.51 1.12 -2.13
C GLY A 32 4.30 2.43 -1.94
N ILE A 33 4.62 3.11 -3.04
CA ILE A 33 5.30 4.42 -3.00
C ILE A 33 4.44 5.46 -2.27
N GLU A 34 3.15 5.56 -2.59
CA GLU A 34 2.24 6.53 -1.94
C GLU A 34 2.21 6.32 -0.41
N GLN A 35 2.11 5.08 0.07
CA GLN A 35 2.10 4.79 1.50
C GLN A 35 3.44 5.05 2.18
N MET A 36 4.57 4.82 1.49
CA MET A 36 5.89 5.19 2.01
C MET A 36 6.01 6.70 2.18
N LEU A 37 5.60 7.47 1.18
CA LEU A 37 5.61 8.94 1.23
C LEU A 37 4.66 9.48 2.30
N GLU A 38 3.46 8.90 2.46
CA GLU A 38 2.55 9.27 3.56
C GLU A 38 3.16 8.96 4.93
N GLY A 39 3.84 7.83 5.09
CA GLY A 39 4.55 7.49 6.33
C GLY A 39 5.72 8.43 6.63
N GLU A 40 6.49 8.81 5.61
CA GLU A 40 7.55 9.83 5.72
C GLU A 40 6.96 11.20 6.15
N LEU A 41 5.82 11.58 5.58
CA LEU A 41 5.13 12.83 5.91
C LEU A 41 4.58 12.82 7.35
N ASP A 42 3.93 11.73 7.76
CA ASP A 42 3.43 11.56 9.12
C ASP A 42 4.58 11.59 10.16
N HIS A 43 5.73 10.98 9.84
CA HIS A 43 6.92 11.04 10.69
C HIS A 43 7.50 12.45 10.77
N HIS A 44 7.58 13.15 9.63
CA HIS A 44 8.10 14.51 9.56
C HIS A 44 7.21 15.53 10.30
N LEU A 45 5.90 15.41 10.15
CA LEU A 45 4.93 16.33 10.77
C LEU A 45 4.62 15.96 12.22
N GLY A 46 4.85 14.71 12.63
CA GLY A 46 4.55 14.22 13.98
C GLY A 46 3.07 13.95 14.24
N TYR A 47 2.23 14.04 13.22
CA TYR A 47 0.80 13.72 13.30
C TYR A 47 0.32 13.14 11.97
N ARG A 48 -0.73 12.32 12.04
CA ARG A 48 -1.34 11.72 10.85
C ARG A 48 -2.20 12.70 10.09
N LYS A 49 -2.31 12.52 8.77
CA LYS A 49 -3.30 13.25 7.96
C LYS A 49 -4.70 13.19 8.59
N HIS A 50 -5.33 14.37 8.76
CA HIS A 50 -6.62 14.56 9.44
C HIS A 50 -6.66 14.25 10.95
N ALA A 51 -5.52 14.15 11.62
CA ALA A 51 -5.49 14.10 13.09
C ALA A 51 -6.17 15.37 13.65
N ARG A 52 -7.08 15.19 14.61
CA ARG A 52 -7.68 16.31 15.35
C ARG A 52 -6.61 16.92 16.25
N SER A 53 -6.49 18.25 16.24
CA SER A 53 -5.63 18.93 17.19
C SER A 53 -6.23 18.80 18.59
N ASP A 54 -5.43 18.39 19.57
CA ASP A 54 -5.84 18.37 20.98
C ASP A 54 -6.00 19.78 21.57
N HIS A 55 -5.64 20.83 20.83
CA HIS A 55 -5.90 22.21 21.24
C HIS A 55 -7.36 22.61 21.02
N SER A 56 -8.09 22.76 22.13
CA SER A 56 -9.26 23.63 22.23
C SER A 56 -8.81 25.08 22.04
N ASN A 57 -9.47 25.82 21.14
CA ASN A 57 -9.38 27.29 21.09
C ASN A 57 -9.99 27.91 22.36
#